data_AF-A0A5C5YUD6-F1
#
_entry.id   AF-A0A5C5YUD6-F1
#
_cell.length_a   1.000
_cell.length_b   1.000
_cell.length_c   1.000
_cell.angle_alpha   90.00
_cell.angle_beta   90.00
_cell.angle_gamma   90.00
#
_symmetry.space_group_name_H-M   'P 1'
#
loop_
_entity.id
_entity.type
_entity.pdbx_description
1 polymer ?
#
loop_
_entity_poly.entity_id
_entity_poly.type
_entity_poly.pdbx_seq_one_letter_code
_entity_poly.pdbx_strand_id
1 'polypeptide(L)'
;MDAREPTASRRRRWLRWVIAVAAITCGIVWFRHVQEPYRETQKLHNLIQSLASRCPPDMEQTQWKIAVDWTNNLNGNSLVWGFKDGAAIRKHRQEIEARLQREVDMDTINWIWDRYAELCPAGSRYQQWRQVMLDEIAKISRSR
;
A
#
# COMPACT_ATOMS: atom_id res chain seq x y z
N MET A 1 13.34 -55.68 36.54
CA MET A 1 13.71 -54.25 36.60
C MET A 1 13.79 -53.75 35.17
N ASP A 2 12.68 -53.21 34.66
CA ASP A 2 12.55 -52.80 33.27
C ASP A 2 12.88 -51.31 33.15
N ALA A 3 14.13 -51.01 32.76
CA ALA A 3 14.64 -49.66 32.60
C ALA A 3 14.49 -49.21 31.14
N ARG A 4 13.28 -48.85 30.73
CA ARG A 4 13.05 -48.13 29.47
C ARG A 4 11.99 -47.06 29.70
N GLU A 5 12.39 -45.81 29.93
CA GLU A 5 11.62 -44.63 29.45
C GLU A 5 12.26 -43.21 29.53
N PRO A 6 13.58 -42.97 29.66
CA PRO A 6 14.10 -41.59 29.63
C PRO A 6 14.13 -40.95 28.21
N THR A 7 14.01 -41.75 27.15
CA THR A 7 14.14 -41.28 25.75
C THR A 7 12.83 -40.72 25.18
N ALA A 8 11.69 -41.30 25.55
CA ALA A 8 10.38 -40.89 25.05
C ALA A 8 9.96 -39.50 25.55
N SER A 9 10.27 -39.15 26.80
CA SER A 9 9.97 -37.84 27.39
C SER A 9 10.83 -36.72 26.76
N ARG A 10 12.13 -36.99 26.53
CA ARG A 10 13.04 -36.07 25.83
C ARG A 10 12.64 -35.86 24.37
N ARG A 11 12.29 -36.93 23.65
CA ARG A 11 11.81 -36.86 22.25
C ARG A 11 10.51 -36.06 22.13
N ARG A 12 9.54 -36.27 23.03
CA ARG A 12 8.29 -35.49 23.06
C ARG A 12 8.53 -34.01 23.35
N ARG A 13 9.44 -33.69 24.27
CA ARG A 13 9.81 -32.30 24.59
C ARG A 13 10.49 -31.61 23.40
N TRP A 14 11.43 -32.28 22.75
CA TRP A 14 12.09 -31.78 21.54
C TRP A 14 11.09 -31.55 20.40
N LEU A 15 10.18 -32.50 20.15
CA LEU A 15 9.16 -32.36 19.12
C LEU A 15 8.24 -31.15 19.38
N ARG A 16 7.84 -30.91 20.63
CA ARG A 16 7.06 -29.72 21.01
C ARG A 16 7.81 -28.43 20.72
N TRP A 17 9.11 -28.39 21.02
CA TRP A 17 9.97 -27.23 20.69
C TRP A 17 10.06 -27.00 19.19
N VAL A 18 10.28 -28.05 18.39
CA VAL A 18 10.31 -27.95 16.93
C VAL A 18 9.00 -27.41 16.37
N ILE A 19 7.87 -27.93 16.84
CA ILE A 19 6.53 -27.45 16.43
C ILE A 19 6.32 -25.99 16.82
N ALA A 20 6.69 -25.61 18.05
CA ALA A 20 6.55 -24.23 18.52
C ALA A 20 7.39 -23.25 17.67
N VAL A 21 8.65 -23.60 17.38
CA VAL A 21 9.54 -22.78 16.54
C VAL A 21 9.01 -22.69 15.11
N ALA A 22 8.53 -23.80 14.54
CA ALA A 22 7.93 -23.81 13.20
C ALA A 22 6.69 -22.90 13.14
N ALA A 23 5.80 -22.98 14.13
CA ALA A 23 4.60 -22.16 14.22
C ALA A 23 4.95 -20.66 14.33
N ILE A 24 5.91 -20.29 15.19
CA ILE A 24 6.38 -18.90 15.32
C ILE A 24 6.97 -18.40 13.99
N THR A 25 7.79 -19.21 13.33
CA THR A 25 8.44 -18.84 12.06
C THR A 25 7.39 -18.64 10.96
N CYS A 26 6.44 -19.56 10.82
CA CYS A 26 5.32 -19.41 9.88
C CYS A 26 4.49 -18.16 10.19
N GLY A 27 4.23 -17.87 11.47
CA GLY A 27 3.52 -16.67 11.92
C GLY A 27 4.25 -15.37 11.53
N ILE A 28 5.58 -15.32 11.72
CA ILE A 28 6.40 -14.16 11.33
C ILE A 28 6.39 -13.97 9.81
N VAL A 29 6.57 -15.05 9.05
CA VAL A 29 6.56 -15.00 7.57
C VAL A 29 5.20 -14.52 7.06
N TRP A 30 4.11 -15.07 7.60
CA TRP A 30 2.75 -14.63 7.27
C TRP A 30 2.54 -13.14 7.59
N PHE A 31 2.93 -12.72 8.79
CA PHE A 31 2.78 -11.33 9.21
C PHE A 31 3.50 -10.37 8.25
N ARG A 32 4.78 -10.64 7.94
CA ARG A 32 5.62 -9.77 7.12
C ARG A 32 5.22 -9.74 5.64
N HIS A 33 4.76 -10.86 5.09
CA HIS A 33 4.51 -10.96 3.65
C HIS A 33 3.04 -10.90 3.24
N VAL A 34 2.11 -10.97 4.20
CA VAL A 34 0.67 -10.94 3.94
C VAL A 34 0.02 -9.82 4.73
N GLN A 35 0.09 -9.88 6.07
CA GLN A 35 -0.69 -8.99 6.91
C GLN A 35 -0.17 -7.54 6.91
N GLU A 36 1.14 -7.33 7.05
CA GLU A 36 1.75 -6.00 7.08
C GLU A 36 1.56 -5.25 5.74
N PRO A 37 1.88 -5.82 4.56
CA PRO A 37 1.62 -5.17 3.28
C PRO A 37 0.15 -4.80 3.10
N TYR A 38 -0.77 -5.74 3.40
CA TYR A 38 -2.20 -5.48 3.29
C TYR A 38 -2.64 -4.30 4.17
N ARG A 39 -2.22 -4.27 5.44
CA ARG A 39 -2.57 -3.19 6.36
C ARG A 39 -2.02 -1.84 5.89
N GLU A 40 -0.79 -1.80 5.40
CA GLU A 40 -0.20 -0.54 4.92
C GLU A 40 -0.87 -0.07 3.62
N THR A 41 -1.22 -0.96 2.69
CA THR A 41 -2.00 -0.61 1.49
C THR A 41 -3.38 -0.05 1.85
N GLN A 42 -4.06 -0.60 2.85
CA GLN A 42 -5.36 -0.07 3.30
C GLN A 42 -5.24 1.32 3.92
N LYS A 43 -4.20 1.57 4.73
CA LYS A 43 -3.94 2.92 5.25
C LYS A 43 -3.65 3.91 4.12
N LEU A 44 -2.89 3.48 3.11
CA LEU A 44 -2.56 4.29 1.95
C LEU A 44 -3.79 4.63 1.11
N HIS A 45 -4.68 3.66 0.89
CA HIS A 45 -5.98 3.87 0.25
C HIS A 45 -6.81 4.93 0.97
N ASN A 46 -6.96 4.81 2.29
CA ASN A 46 -7.70 5.79 3.10
C ASN A 46 -7.05 7.19 3.04
N LEU A 47 -5.72 7.25 3.03
CA LEU A 47 -4.98 8.50 2.91
C LEU A 47 -5.25 9.19 1.57
N ILE A 48 -5.21 8.44 0.46
CA ILE A 48 -5.55 8.96 -0.88
C ILE A 48 -7.01 9.40 -0.94
N GLN A 49 -7.94 8.59 -0.41
CA GLN A 49 -9.37 8.97 -0.36
C GLN A 49 -9.61 10.25 0.44
N SER A 50 -8.84 10.51 1.49
CA SER A 50 -8.95 11.75 2.28
C SER A 50 -8.67 13.02 1.49
N LEU A 51 -8.00 12.92 0.33
CA LEU A 51 -7.80 14.05 -0.58
C LEU A 51 -9.13 14.58 -1.11
N ALA A 52 -10.15 13.73 -1.29
CA ALA A 52 -11.41 14.15 -1.91
C ALA A 52 -12.10 15.33 -1.18
N SER A 53 -11.93 15.44 0.15
CA SER A 53 -12.47 16.54 0.96
C SER A 53 -11.56 17.77 1.04
N ARG A 54 -10.41 17.74 0.38
CA ARG A 54 -9.38 18.78 0.43
C ARG A 54 -9.15 19.41 -0.94
N CYS A 55 -10.24 19.72 -1.63
CA CYS A 55 -10.18 20.35 -2.95
C CYS A 55 -9.45 21.71 -2.86
N PRO A 56 -8.46 21.97 -3.73
CA PRO A 56 -7.82 23.27 -3.83
C PRO A 56 -8.85 24.37 -4.18
N PRO A 57 -8.69 25.61 -3.70
CA PRO A 57 -9.64 26.70 -3.95
C PRO A 57 -9.66 27.18 -5.41
N ASP A 58 -8.59 26.92 -6.17
CA ASP A 58 -8.42 27.25 -7.58
C ASP A 58 -8.91 26.13 -8.53
N MET A 59 -9.44 25.04 -7.97
CA MET A 59 -9.93 23.88 -8.73
C MET A 59 -11.38 23.56 -8.41
N GLU A 60 -12.11 23.05 -9.42
CA GLU A 60 -13.47 22.59 -9.21
C GLU A 60 -13.50 21.24 -8.51
N GLN A 61 -14.47 21.06 -7.60
CA GLN A 61 -14.64 19.81 -6.86
C GLN A 61 -14.72 18.56 -7.77
N THR A 62 -15.35 18.67 -8.95
CA THR A 62 -15.46 17.56 -9.90
C THR A 62 -14.12 17.22 -10.56
N GLN A 63 -13.32 18.22 -10.93
CA GLN A 63 -11.98 18.03 -11.50
C GLN A 63 -11.06 17.35 -10.47
N TRP A 64 -11.08 17.86 -9.24
CA TRP A 64 -10.31 17.29 -8.14
C TRP A 64 -10.72 15.85 -7.83
N LYS A 65 -12.03 15.56 -7.82
CA LYS A 65 -12.53 14.20 -7.62
C LYS A 65 -11.96 13.23 -8.66
N ILE A 66 -11.89 13.61 -9.93
CA ILE A 66 -11.30 12.79 -11.00
C ILE A 66 -9.83 12.50 -10.70
N ALA A 67 -9.05 13.52 -10.32
CA ALA A 67 -7.64 13.34 -9.98
C ALA A 67 -7.46 12.34 -8.81
N VAL A 68 -8.29 12.46 -7.78
CA VAL A 68 -8.26 11.57 -6.61
C VAL A 68 -8.68 10.14 -6.98
N ASP A 69 -9.75 9.97 -7.76
CA ASP A 69 -10.24 8.64 -8.19
C ASP A 69 -9.19 7.91 -9.04
N TRP A 70 -8.56 8.62 -9.99
CA TRP A 70 -7.47 8.04 -10.80
C TRP A 70 -6.24 7.69 -9.94
N THR A 71 -5.91 8.51 -8.96
CA THR A 71 -4.81 8.22 -8.01
C THR A 71 -5.15 7.01 -7.13
N ASN A 72 -6.42 6.82 -6.79
CA ASN A 72 -6.88 5.64 -6.07
C ASN A 72 -6.80 4.37 -6.93
N ASN A 73 -7.15 4.48 -8.22
CA ASN A 73 -6.97 3.39 -9.19
C ASN A 73 -5.50 3.03 -9.37
N LEU A 74 -4.60 4.03 -9.41
CA LEU A 74 -3.15 3.81 -9.40
C LEU A 74 -2.72 2.99 -8.17
N ASN A 75 -3.15 3.38 -6.95
CA ASN A 75 -2.85 2.65 -5.71
C ASN A 75 -3.32 1.19 -5.80
N GLY A 76 -4.57 0.98 -6.21
CA GLY A 76 -5.14 -0.34 -6.42
C GLY A 76 -4.31 -1.16 -7.40
N ASN A 77 -4.09 -0.67 -8.62
CA ASN A 77 -3.42 -1.45 -9.66
C ASN A 77 -1.91 -1.61 -9.48
N SER A 78 -1.28 -0.78 -8.66
CA SER A 78 0.17 -0.85 -8.41
C SER A 78 0.53 -1.83 -7.30
N LEU A 79 -0.34 -1.97 -6.29
CA LEU A 79 -0.06 -2.80 -5.11
C LEU A 79 -0.86 -4.11 -5.08
N VAL A 80 -1.75 -4.31 -6.05
CA VAL A 80 -2.52 -5.55 -6.23
C VAL A 80 -1.63 -6.55 -6.99
N TRP A 81 -1.08 -7.51 -6.25
CA TRP A 81 -0.24 -8.64 -6.68
C TRP A 81 1.26 -8.36 -6.86
N GLY A 82 2.06 -8.93 -5.94
CA GLY A 82 3.51 -9.08 -6.12
C GLY A 82 4.36 -8.12 -5.30
N PHE A 83 3.83 -6.96 -4.90
CA PHE A 83 4.54 -6.06 -4.00
C PHE A 83 4.39 -6.54 -2.55
N LYS A 84 5.38 -7.30 -2.06
CA LYS A 84 5.36 -7.95 -0.74
C LYS A 84 6.19 -7.24 0.32
N ASP A 85 6.71 -6.06 0.01
CA ASP A 85 7.54 -5.30 0.95
C ASP A 85 6.69 -4.30 1.74
N GLY A 86 6.15 -4.77 2.87
CA GLY A 86 5.36 -3.94 3.77
C GLY A 86 6.14 -2.76 4.35
N ALA A 87 7.47 -2.85 4.47
CA ALA A 87 8.30 -1.76 4.96
C ALA A 87 8.43 -0.64 3.90
N ALA A 88 8.60 -1.02 2.63
CA ALA A 88 8.59 -0.06 1.52
C ALA A 88 7.22 0.66 1.40
N ILE A 89 6.11 -0.08 1.49
CA ILE A 89 4.75 0.52 1.48
C ILE A 89 4.60 1.48 2.68
N ARG A 90 5.03 1.08 3.88
CA ARG A 90 4.97 1.93 5.07
C ARG A 90 5.76 3.22 4.88
N LYS A 91 6.98 3.13 4.37
CA LYS A 91 7.83 4.30 4.10
C LYS A 91 7.14 5.24 3.11
N HIS A 92 6.65 4.69 1.99
CA HIS A 92 5.92 5.46 1.00
C HIS A 92 4.67 6.14 1.57
N ARG A 93 3.90 5.44 2.40
CA ARG A 93 2.75 6.00 3.12
C ARG A 93 3.16 7.17 4.01
N GLN A 94 4.25 7.06 4.75
CA GLN A 94 4.75 8.13 5.62
C GLN A 94 5.19 9.36 4.84
N GLU A 95 5.82 9.17 3.67
CA GLU A 95 6.20 10.27 2.78
C GLU A 95 4.96 11.01 2.25
N ILE A 96 3.92 10.28 1.83
CA ILE A 96 2.65 10.89 1.41
C ILE A 96 2.01 11.62 2.59
N GLU A 97 1.89 10.97 3.75
CA GLU A 97 1.32 11.58 4.97
C GLU A 97 2.02 12.89 5.33
N ALA A 98 3.35 12.94 5.26
CA ALA A 98 4.12 14.15 5.47
C ALA A 98 3.84 15.23 4.42
N ARG A 99 3.73 14.87 3.14
CA ARG A 99 3.39 15.81 2.05
C ARG A 99 2.00 16.40 2.26
N LEU A 100 1.05 15.60 2.73
CA LEU A 100 -0.33 16.00 2.98
C LEU A 100 -0.53 16.90 4.21
N GLN A 101 0.51 17.16 5.01
CA GLN A 101 0.42 18.14 6.10
C GLN A 101 0.33 19.59 5.60
N ARG A 102 0.60 19.83 4.31
CA ARG A 102 0.51 21.14 3.67
C ARG A 102 -0.78 21.24 2.85
N GLU A 103 -1.04 22.42 2.30
CA GLU A 103 -2.03 22.58 1.23
C GLU A 103 -1.73 21.61 0.08
N VAL A 104 -2.79 21.07 -0.50
CA VAL A 104 -2.72 20.07 -1.56
C VAL A 104 -3.25 20.68 -2.85
N ASP A 105 -2.73 20.19 -3.96
CA ASP A 105 -2.91 20.69 -5.31
C ASP A 105 -2.62 19.58 -6.34
N MET A 106 -2.66 19.91 -7.63
CA MET A 106 -2.29 18.96 -8.68
C MET A 106 -0.81 18.55 -8.63
N ASP A 107 0.08 19.39 -8.11
CA ASP A 107 1.49 19.02 -7.91
C ASP A 107 1.62 17.91 -6.87
N THR A 108 0.74 17.90 -5.86
CA THR A 108 0.63 16.81 -4.89
C THR A 108 0.20 15.51 -5.57
N ILE A 109 -0.79 15.56 -6.46
CA ILE A 109 -1.23 14.39 -7.25
C ILE A 109 -0.08 13.88 -8.14
N ASN A 110 0.55 14.77 -8.91
CA ASN A 110 1.67 14.42 -9.79
C ASN A 110 2.83 13.79 -9.01
N TRP A 111 3.18 14.38 -7.87
CA TRP A 111 4.22 13.86 -6.99
C TRP A 111 3.87 12.46 -6.45
N ILE A 112 2.61 12.21 -6.05
CA ILE A 112 2.18 10.87 -5.62
C ILE A 112 2.40 9.87 -6.76
N TRP A 113 2.01 10.23 -7.99
CA TRP A 113 2.20 9.35 -9.14
C TRP A 113 3.67 9.05 -9.44
N ASP A 114 4.56 10.04 -9.34
CA ASP A 114 6.01 9.85 -9.51
C ASP A 114 6.55 8.87 -8.46
N ARG A 115 6.13 9.03 -7.20
CA ARG A 115 6.55 8.11 -6.12
C ARG A 115 6.07 6.68 -6.34
N TYR A 116 4.89 6.47 -6.94
CA TYR A 116 4.45 5.12 -7.33
C TYR A 116 5.31 4.52 -8.44
N ALA A 117 5.74 5.34 -9.41
CA ALA A 117 6.62 4.90 -10.48
C ALA A 117 7.97 4.39 -9.95
N GLU A 118 8.49 5.05 -8.91
CA GLU A 118 9.72 4.67 -8.23
C GLU A 118 9.54 3.48 -7.27
N LEU A 119 8.35 3.33 -6.68
CA LEU A 119 8.07 2.29 -5.70
C LEU A 119 8.02 0.90 -6.32
N CYS A 120 7.37 0.74 -7.49
CA CYS A 120 7.18 -0.57 -8.10
C CYS A 120 6.98 -0.55 -9.62
N PRO A 121 7.30 -1.64 -10.33
CA PRO A 121 7.12 -1.73 -11.79
C PRO A 121 5.69 -1.50 -12.25
N ALA A 122 4.70 -1.96 -11.47
CA ALA A 122 3.29 -1.77 -11.79
C ALA A 122 2.89 -0.28 -11.74
N GLY A 123 3.42 0.48 -10.77
CA GLY A 123 3.24 1.92 -10.68
C GLY A 123 3.91 2.67 -11.83
N SER A 124 5.08 2.21 -12.29
CA SER A 124 5.75 2.76 -13.48
C SER A 124 4.93 2.51 -14.75
N ARG A 125 4.40 1.30 -14.93
CA ARG A 125 3.52 0.97 -16.06
C ARG A 125 2.21 1.78 -16.04
N TYR A 126 1.65 2.03 -14.86
CA TYR A 126 0.38 2.77 -14.74
C TYR A 126 0.50 4.24 -15.15
N GLN A 127 1.71 4.79 -15.24
CA GLN A 127 1.94 6.17 -15.65
C GLN A 127 1.35 6.53 -17.02
N GLN A 128 1.17 5.55 -17.91
CA GLN A 128 0.51 5.75 -19.20
C GLN A 128 -0.91 6.34 -19.07
N TRP A 129 -1.58 6.13 -17.94
CA TRP A 129 -2.93 6.64 -17.67
C TRP A 129 -2.95 8.08 -17.15
N ARG A 130 -1.78 8.67 -16.86
CA ARG A 130 -1.70 10.04 -16.33
C ARG A 130 -2.30 11.04 -17.31
N GLN A 131 -2.01 10.89 -18.60
CA GLN A 131 -2.56 11.77 -19.63
C GLN A 131 -4.07 11.63 -19.76
N VAL A 132 -4.61 10.42 -19.60
CA VAL A 132 -6.07 10.18 -19.66
C VAL A 132 -6.78 10.93 -18.54
N MET A 133 -6.24 10.88 -17.32
CA MET A 133 -6.75 11.67 -16.18
C MET A 133 -6.75 13.17 -16.50
N LEU A 134 -5.65 13.71 -17.05
CA LEU A 134 -5.55 15.13 -17.40
C LEU A 134 -6.54 15.53 -18.50
N ASP A 135 -6.73 14.66 -19.50
CA ASP A 135 -7.68 14.89 -20.59
C ASP A 135 -9.13 14.89 -20.09
N GLU A 136 -9.49 14.03 -19.12
CA GLU A 136 -10.80 14.03 -18.48
C GLU A 136 -11.06 15.30 -17.69
N ILE A 137 -10.08 15.76 -16.90
CA ILE A 137 -10.14 17.03 -16.18
C ILE A 137 -10.36 18.19 -17.17
N ALA A 138 -9.60 18.22 -18.27
CA ALA A 138 -9.69 19.28 -19.27
C ALA A 138 -11.02 19.31 -20.04
N LYS A 139 -11.68 18.15 -20.24
CA LYS A 139 -13.01 18.07 -20.88
C LYS A 139 -14.07 18.78 -20.06
N ILE A 140 -14.02 18.66 -18.73
CA ILE A 140 -14.96 19.33 -17.83
C ILE A 140 -14.86 20.85 -17.97
N SER A 141 -13.63 21.37 -18.01
CA SER A 141 -13.38 22.81 -18.16
C SER A 141 -13.99 23.41 -19.43
N ARG A 142 -14.09 22.63 -20.51
CA ARG A 142 -14.64 23.09 -21.81
C ARG A 142 -16.15 23.01 -21.92
N SER A 143 -16.80 22.33 -20.97
CA SER A 143 -18.26 22.16 -20.96
C SER A 143 -19.00 23.26 -20.20
N ARG A 144 -18.27 24.24 -19.66
CA ARG A 144 -18.77 25.45 -19.01
C ARG A 144 -18.68 26.63 -19.95
#